data_AF-A0A5K0X423-F1
#
_entry.id   AF-A0A5K0X423-F1
#
_cell.length_a   1.000
_cell.length_b   1.000
_cell.length_c   1.000
_cell.angle_alpha   90.00
_cell.angle_beta   90.00
_cell.angle_gamma   90.00
#
_symmetry.space_group_name_H-M   'P 1'
#
loop_
_entity.id
_entity.type
_entity.pdbx_description
1 polymer ?
#
loop_
_entity_poly.entity_id
_entity_poly.type
_entity_poly.pdbx_seq_one_letter_code
_entity_poly.pdbx_strand_id
1 'polypeptide(L)' 'VNNETLRLDVGANMGVREAMENVPVDGYVIPKGTCAILLIDAVHKEKDNHESPLAFNPWRWKSDDIQ' A
#
# COMPACT_ATOMS: atom_id res chain seq x y z
N VAL A 1 -7.37 -13.26 9.08
CA VAL A 1 -6.91 -12.65 10.35
C VAL A 1 -5.53 -12.02 10.19
N ASN A 2 -4.47 -12.79 9.95
CA ASN A 2 -3.09 -12.27 9.85
C ASN A 2 -2.91 -11.11 8.85
N ASN A 3 -3.52 -11.21 7.66
CA ASN A 3 -3.46 -10.15 6.65
C ASN A 3 -4.06 -8.82 7.15
N GLU A 4 -5.16 -8.88 7.91
CA GLU A 4 -5.80 -7.68 8.44
C GLU A 4 -5.00 -7.06 9.59
N THR A 5 -4.34 -7.90 10.40
CA THR A 5 -3.40 -7.43 11.43
C THR A 5 -2.23 -6.68 10.78
N LEU A 6 -1.58 -7.27 9.77
CA LEU A 6 -0.45 -6.63 9.08
C LEU A 6 -0.84 -5.37 8.30
N ARG A 7 -2.10 -5.27 7.86
CA ARG A 7 -2.62 -4.07 7.18
C ARG A 7 -2.74 -2.88 8.14
N LEU A 8 -3.27 -3.09 9.33
CA LEU A 8 -3.55 -2.03 10.31
C LEU A 8 -2.37 -1.71 11.23
N ASP A 9 -1.55 -2.70 11.54
CA ASP A 9 -0.37 -2.61 12.39
C ASP A 9 0.86 -3.09 11.61
N VAL A 10 1.25 -2.31 10.61
CA VAL A 10 2.38 -2.63 9.76
C VAL A 10 3.69 -2.33 10.50
N GLY A 11 4.56 -3.35 10.64
CA GLY A 11 5.86 -3.16 11.30
C GLY A 11 6.81 -2.21 10.55
N ALA A 12 6.63 -2.06 9.24
CA ALA A 12 7.37 -1.13 8.39
C ALA A 12 6.41 -0.14 7.71
N ASN A 13 6.27 1.05 8.30
CA ASN A 13 5.32 2.07 7.84
C ASN A 13 5.69 2.74 6.52
N MET A 14 6.96 2.68 6.11
CA MET A 14 7.44 3.26 4.86
C MET A 14 8.61 2.50 4.23
N GLY A 15 8.72 2.63 2.91
CA GLY A 15 9.89 2.20 2.14
C GLY A 15 10.53 3.39 1.44
N VAL A 16 11.87 3.44 1.41
CA VAL A 16 12.62 4.47 0.67
C VAL A 16 13.28 3.83 -0.54
N ARG A 17 13.25 4.50 -1.70
CA ARG A 17 13.89 4.06 -2.95
C ARG A 17 14.57 5.23 -3.63
N GLU A 18 15.66 4.96 -4.34
CA GLU A 18 16.26 5.91 -5.27
C GLU A 18 15.94 5.47 -6.71
N ALA A 19 15.53 6.41 -7.55
CA ALA A 19 15.33 6.16 -8.97
C ALA A 19 16.70 6.00 -9.66
N MET A 20 17.05 4.79 -10.08
CA MET A 20 18.34 4.51 -10.72
C MET A 20 18.43 5.00 -12.17
N GLU A 21 17.28 5.34 -12.75
CA GLU A 21 17.09 5.87 -14.09
C GLU A 21 15.84 6.77 -14.12
N ASN A 22 15.58 7.41 -15.26
CA ASN A 22 14.34 8.17 -15.45
C ASN A 22 13.16 7.20 -15.59
N VAL A 23 12.18 7.28 -14.69
CA VAL A 23 11.03 6.35 -14.64
C VAL A 23 9.75 7.07 -15.09
N PRO A 24 9.14 6.71 -16.23
CA PRO A 24 7.84 7.26 -16.63
C PRO A 24 6.71 6.65 -15.78
N VAL A 25 5.84 7.50 -15.22
CA VAL A 25 4.68 7.12 -14.40
C VAL A 25 3.51 8.07 -14.69
N ASP A 26 2.37 7.55 -15.12
CA ASP A 26 1.11 8.29 -15.31
C ASP A 26 1.23 9.63 -16.07
N GLY A 27 2.06 9.67 -17.13
CA GLY A 27 2.29 10.87 -17.95
C GLY A 27 3.38 11.81 -17.42
N TYR A 28 3.98 11.49 -16.27
CA TYR A 28 5.13 12.18 -15.69
C TYR A 28 6.40 11.35 -15.83
N VAL A 29 7.55 11.95 -15.54
CA VAL A 29 8.84 11.26 -15.45
C VAL A 29 9.47 11.58 -14.10
N ILE A 30 9.74 10.54 -13.31
CA ILE A 30 10.55 10.61 -12.09
C ILE A 30 12.02 10.62 -12.53
N PRO A 31 12.79 11.69 -12.29
CA PRO A 31 14.18 11.75 -12.73
C PRO A 31 15.08 10.77 -11.98
N LYS A 32 16.13 10.28 -12.64
CA LYS A 32 17.24 9.55 -12.01
C LYS A 32 17.80 10.34 -10.81
N GLY A 33 18.09 9.65 -9.72
CA GLY A 33 18.58 10.21 -8.46
C GLY A 33 17.47 10.71 -7.53
N THR A 34 16.20 10.64 -7.94
CA THR A 34 15.08 11.01 -7.07
C THR A 34 14.93 10.01 -5.93
N CYS A 35 14.91 10.52 -4.68
CA CYS A 35 14.56 9.73 -3.51
C CYS A 35 13.02 9.73 -3.35
N ALA A 36 12.41 8.56 -3.57
CA ALA A 36 10.98 8.33 -3.41
C ALA A 36 10.68 7.65 -2.06
N ILE A 37 9.66 8.15 -1.37
CA ILE A 37 9.14 7.57 -0.13
C ILE A 37 7.80 6.94 -0.43
N LEU A 38 7.69 5.65 -0.14
CA LEU A 38 6.46 4.87 -0.25
C LEU A 38 5.83 4.79 1.14
N LEU A 39 4.71 5.49 1.35
CA LEU A 39 3.96 5.48 2.61
C LEU A 39 3.02 4.27 2.64
N ILE A 40 3.55 3.11 3.03
CA ILE A 40 2.84 1.83 3.05
C ILE A 40 1.59 1.91 3.94
N ASP A 41 1.73 2.52 5.12
CA ASP A 41 0.61 2.66 6.07
C ASP A 41 -0.55 3.49 5.50
N ALA A 42 -0.23 4.55 4.75
CA ALA A 42 -1.25 5.39 4.13
C ALA A 42 -2.03 4.62 3.06
N VAL A 43 -1.34 3.86 2.20
CA VAL A 43 -1.97 3.04 1.16
C VAL A 43 -2.89 1.97 1.77
N HIS A 44 -2.44 1.32 2.85
CA HIS A 44 -3.22 0.33 3.59
C HIS A 44 -4.47 0.90 4.28
N LYS A 45 -4.48 2.20 4.59
CA LYS A 45 -5.59 2.88 5.26
C LYS A 45 -6.38 3.79 4.31
N GLU A 46 -6.11 3.71 3.01
CA GLU A 46 -6.82 4.47 1.99
C GLU A 46 -8.21 3.88 1.73
N LYS A 47 -9.23 4.75 1.67
CA LYS A 47 -10.63 4.34 1.53
C LYS A 47 -10.94 3.80 0.14
N ASP A 48 -10.19 4.24 -0.86
CA ASP A 48 -10.34 3.80 -2.25
C ASP A 48 -9.84 2.36 -2.43
N ASN A 49 -8.95 1.90 -1.53
CA ASN A 49 -8.42 0.54 -1.52
C ASN A 49 -9.20 -0.40 -0.59
N HIS A 50 -9.75 0.12 0.51
CA HIS A 50 -10.42 -0.68 1.53
C HIS A 50 -11.68 0.01 2.10
N GLU A 51 -12.83 -0.66 2.05
CA GLU A 51 -14.06 -0.19 2.70
C GLU A 51 -13.86 -0.08 4.22
N SER A 52 -14.26 1.05 4.84
CA SER A 52 -14.04 1.32 6.26
C SER A 52 -12.58 1.00 6.67
N PRO A 53 -11.59 1.71 6.09
CA PRO A 53 -10.19 1.28 6.10
C PRO A 53 -9.57 1.24 7.50
N LEU A 54 -10.12 1.97 8.47
CA LEU A 54 -9.65 1.98 9.86
C LEU A 54 -10.28 0.88 10.73
N ALA A 55 -11.33 0.21 10.24
CA ALA A 55 -11.96 -0.89 10.97
C ALA A 55 -11.16 -2.18 10.78
N PHE A 56 -10.92 -2.90 11.89
CA PHE A 56 -10.35 -4.24 11.84
C PHE A 56 -11.42 -5.24 11.37
N ASN A 57 -11.33 -5.67 10.11
CA ASN A 57 -12.22 -6.67 9.51
C ASN A 57 -11.43 -7.85 8.93
N PRO A 58 -11.19 -8.92 9.72
CA PRO A 58 -10.47 -10.11 9.27
C PRO A 58 -11.08 -10.85 8.08
N TRP A 59 -12.38 -10.63 7.83
CA TRP A 59 -13.15 -11.32 6.81
C TRP A 59 -13.12 -10.64 5.44
N ARG A 60 -12.60 -9.41 5.35
CA ARG A 60 -12.39 -8.69 4.09
C ARG A 60 -11.58 -9.50 3.06
N TRP A 61 -10.74 -10.40 3.55
CA TRP A 61 -9.86 -11.25 2.75
C TRP A 61 -10.45 -12.62 2.42
N LYS A 62 -11.72 -12.87 2.77
CA LYS A 62 -12.42 -14.03 2.24
C LYS A 62 -12.75 -13.74 0.79
N SER A 63 -12.17 -14.51 -0.13
CA SER A 63 -12.74 -14.64 -1.46
C SER A 63 -14.17 -15.18 -1.34
N ASP A 64 -15.03 -14.82 -2.29
CA ASP A 64 -16.33 -15.46 -2.50
C ASP A 64 -16.17 -16.91 -3.00
N ASP A 65 -15.26 -17.70 -2.40
CA ASP A 65 -15.19 -19.14 -2.61
C ASP A 65 -16.29 -19.81 -1.77
N ILE A 66 -17.53 -19.46 -2.10
CA ILE A 66 -18.69 -20.32 -1.92
C ILE A 66 -19.07 -20.80 -3.34
N GLN A 67 -18.53 -21.94 -3.73
CA GLN A 67 -19.21 -22.92 -4.58
C GLN A 67 -19.43 -24.17 -3.73
#